data_AF-A0A8A7KIX4-F1
#
_entry.id   AF-A0A8A7KIX4-F1
#
_cell.length_a   1.000
_cell.length_b   1.000
_cell.length_c   1.000
_cell.angle_alpha   90.00
_cell.angle_beta   90.00
_cell.angle_gamma   90.00
#
_symmetry.space_group_name_H-M   'P 1'
#
loop_
_entity.id
_entity.type
_entity.pdbx_description
1 polymer ?
#
loop_
_entity_poly.entity_id
_entity_poly.type
_entity_poly.pdbx_seq_one_letter_code
_entity_poly.pdbx_strand_id
1 'polypeptide(L)' 'MVNVSEYLEIQGLETGYMLVFNFNKNKEYKAEWLEIEGKGIFEVSV' A
#
# COMPACT_ATOMS: atom_id res chain seq x y z
N MET A 1 -10.22 -7.23 -9.74
CA MET A 1 -9.19 -6.19 -9.53
C MET A 1 -8.37 -6.70 -8.36
N VAL A 2 -7.09 -7.01 -8.54
CA VAL A 2 -6.25 -7.62 -7.49
C VAL A 2 -5.78 -6.52 -6.55
N ASN A 3 -6.15 -6.59 -5.28
CA ASN A 3 -5.66 -5.68 -4.24
C ASN A 3 -4.28 -6.19 -3.74
N VAL A 4 -3.44 -5.31 -3.19
CA VAL A 4 -2.15 -5.67 -2.60
C VAL A 4 -2.32 -6.76 -1.52
N SER A 5 -3.41 -6.77 -0.76
CA SER A 5 -3.66 -7.83 0.24
C SER A 5 -3.80 -9.21 -0.41
N GLU A 6 -4.53 -9.33 -1.51
CA GLU A 6 -4.68 -10.58 -2.27
C GLU A 6 -3.34 -11.04 -2.87
N TYR A 7 -2.51 -10.11 -3.36
CA TYR A 7 -1.17 -10.44 -3.84
C TYR A 7 -0.30 -11.01 -2.71
N LEU A 8 -0.29 -10.34 -1.54
CA LEU A 8 0.46 -10.80 -0.38
C LEU A 8 -0.03 -12.19 0.06
N GLU A 9 -1.35 -12.43 0.03
CA GLU A 9 -1.93 -13.72 0.38
C GLU A 9 -1.48 -14.84 -0.58
N ILE A 10 -1.55 -14.60 -1.90
CA ILE A 10 -1.09 -15.58 -2.91
C ILE A 10 0.40 -15.91 -2.74
N GLN A 11 1.20 -14.94 -2.32
CA GLN A 11 2.63 -15.13 -2.08
C GLN A 11 2.97 -15.63 -0.67
N GLY A 12 1.97 -15.79 0.22
CA GLY A 12 2.19 -16.19 1.62
C GLY A 12 2.97 -15.15 2.44
N LEU A 13 2.81 -13.86 2.12
CA LEU A 13 3.48 -12.74 2.78
C LEU A 13 2.56 -12.08 3.80
N GLU A 14 3.16 -11.54 4.86
CA GLU A 14 2.46 -10.81 5.93
C GLU A 14 2.56 -9.29 5.78
N THR A 15 3.58 -8.80 5.08
CA THR A 15 3.82 -7.36 4.89
C THR A 15 4.18 -7.02 3.45
N GLY A 16 3.85 -5.79 3.05
CA GLY A 16 4.12 -5.27 1.71
C GLY A 16 4.37 -3.76 1.69
N TYR A 17 4.92 -3.28 0.57
CA TYR A 17 5.14 -1.86 0.31
C TYR A 17 4.31 -1.42 -0.89
N MET A 18 3.67 -0.26 -0.78
CA MET A 18 2.87 0.31 -1.85
C MET A 18 3.31 1.76 -2.11
N LEU A 19 3.64 2.06 -3.37
CA LEU A 19 4.01 3.40 -3.81
C LEU A 19 2.90 3.95 -4.70
N VAL A 20 2.31 5.07 -4.30
CA VAL A 20 1.22 5.75 -4.99
C VAL A 20 1.74 7.07 -5.53
N PHE A 21 1.63 7.26 -6.84
CA PHE A 21 1.95 8.53 -7.48
C PHE A 21 0.68 9.35 -7.70
N ASN A 22 0.60 10.48 -7.03
CA ASN A 22 -0.40 11.50 -7.21
C ASN A 22 0.14 12.58 -8.15
N PHE A 23 -0.58 12.89 -9.23
CA PHE A 23 -0.19 13.92 -10.20
C PHE A 23 -0.94 15.26 -9.99
N ASN A 24 -1.71 15.38 -8.92
CA ASN A 24 -2.38 16.63 -8.58
C ASN A 24 -1.36 17.72 -8.20
N LYS A 25 -1.65 18.97 -8.58
CA LYS A 25 -0.74 20.11 -8.37
C LYS A 25 -0.44 20.41 -6.89
N ASN A 26 -1.37 20.10 -5.99
CA ASN A 26 -1.25 20.34 -4.54
C ASN A 26 -1.16 19.01 -3.77
N LYS A 27 -0.50 18.02 -4.34
CA LYS A 27 -0.30 16.74 -3.67
C LYS A 27 0.51 16.92 -2.39
N GLU A 28 0.10 16.20 -1.36
CA GLU A 28 0.83 16.12 -0.10
C GLU A 28 1.59 14.81 -0.06
N TYR A 29 2.80 14.86 0.50
CA TYR A 29 3.54 13.66 0.83
C TYR A 29 2.86 12.97 2.01
N LYS A 30 2.57 11.67 1.87
CA LYS A 30 2.07 10.85 2.98
C LYS A 30 2.85 9.54 3.04
N ALA A 31 3.25 9.14 4.23
CA ALA A 31 3.81 7.83 4.48
C ALA A 31 3.19 7.24 5.75
N GLU A 32 2.56 6.08 5.64
CA GLU A 32 1.82 5.47 6.75
C GLU A 32 1.80 3.94 6.66
N TRP A 33 1.54 3.31 7.81
CA TRP A 33 1.21 1.89 7.87
C TRP A 33 -0.30 1.71 7.83
N LEU A 34 -0.75 0.81 6.97
CA LEU A 34 -2.12 0.35 6.85
C LEU A 34 -2.19 -1.12 7.28
N GLU A 35 -3.22 -1.47 8.05
CA GLU A 35 -3.52 -2.87 8.34
C GLU A 35 -4.76 -3.26 7.54
N ILE A 36 -4.61 -4.19 6.60
CA ILE A 36 -5.68 -4.66 5.73
C ILE A 36 -5.69 -6.19 5.80
N GLU A 37 -6.81 -6.76 6.25
CA GLU A 37 -6.99 -8.22 6.33
C GLU A 37 -5.89 -8.93 7.13
N GLY A 38 -5.38 -8.27 8.18
CA GLY A 38 -4.27 -8.78 9.01
C GLY A 38 -2.89 -8.69 8.34
N LYS A 39 -2.79 -8.06 7.17
CA LYS A 39 -1.53 -7.77 6.47
C LYS A 39 -1.11 -6.33 6.73
N GLY A 40 0.18 -6.13 6.97
CA GLY A 40 0.76 -4.79 7.17
C GLY A 40 1.28 -4.21 5.86
N ILE A 41 0.76 -3.07 5.42
CA ILE A 41 1.16 -2.41 4.19
C ILE A 41 1.75 -1.04 4.52
N PHE A 42 2.99 -0.81 4.14
CA PHE A 42 3.58 0.52 4.21
C PHE A 42 3.29 1.26 2.91
N GLU A 43 2.41 2.26 2.97
CA GLU A 43 2.05 3.09 1.83
C GLU A 43 2.86 4.39 1.83
N VAL A 44 3.39 4.74 0.68
CA VAL A 44 3.98 6.06 0.42
C VAL A 44 3.24 6.68 -0.76
N SER A 45 2.68 7.87 -0.54
CA SER A 45 1.98 8.67 -1.54
C SER A 45 2.81 9.93 -1.86
N VAL A 46 3.11 10.16 -3.15
CA VAL A 46 3.99 11.25 -3.63
C VAL A 46 3.45 12.03 -4.82
#